data_AF-A0A1D7YMD9-F1
#
_entry.id   AF-A0A1D7YMD9-F1
#
_cell.length_a   1.000
_cell.length_b   1.000
_cell.length_c   1.000
_cell.angle_alpha   90.00
_cell.angle_beta   90.00
_cell.angle_gamma   90.00
#
_symmetry.space_group_name_H-M   'P 1'
#
loop_
_entity.id
_entity.type
_entity.pdbx_description
1 polymer ?
#
loop_
_entity_poly.entity_id
_entity_poly.type
_entity_poly.pdbx_seq_one_letter_code
_entity_poly.pdbx_strand_id
1 'polypeptide(L)' 'MLSSKTPDGVLQQIWAHLLVHHSLRELMVRTAATRGLDADRISFTETLRSARRSVTLTPGSFSP' A
#
# COMPACT_ATOMS: atom_id res chain seq x y z
N MET A 1 -2.73 -15.01 11.63
CA MET A 1 -2.24 -13.68 12.05
C MET A 1 -3.13 -13.22 13.20
N LEU A 2 -2.56 -12.65 14.26
CA LEU A 2 -3.28 -12.39 15.52
C LEU A 2 -4.51 -11.51 15.26
N SER A 3 -5.70 -12.11 15.31
CA SER A 3 -6.93 -11.35 15.52
C SER A 3 -6.82 -10.80 16.94
N SER A 4 -6.37 -9.55 17.05
CA SER A 4 -6.30 -8.84 18.32
C SER A 4 -7.67 -8.96 18.99
N LYS A 5 -7.74 -9.65 20.13
CA LYS A 5 -8.95 -9.84 20.93
C LYS A 5 -9.41 -8.54 21.63
N THR A 6 -9.06 -7.39 21.06
CA THR A 6 -9.40 -6.05 21.56
C THR A 6 -10.01 -5.22 20.42
N PRO A 7 -11.10 -4.47 20.67
CA PRO A 7 -11.76 -3.66 19.65
C PRO A 7 -10.83 -2.66 18.96
N ASP A 8 -9.83 -2.13 19.69
CA ASP A 8 -8.83 -1.21 19.14
C ASP A 8 -7.96 -1.84 18.05
N GLY A 9 -7.60 -3.11 18.20
CA GLY A 9 -6.76 -3.78 17.20
C GLY A 9 -7.53 -4.17 15.93
N VAL A 10 -8.86 -4.31 16.02
CA VAL A 10 -9.73 -4.44 14.82
C VAL A 10 -9.81 -3.10 14.08
N LEU A 11 -10.01 -1.99 14.80
CA LEU A 11 -9.97 -0.65 14.22
C LEU A 11 -8.62 -0.36 13.57
N GLN A 12 -7.52 -0.73 14.22
CA GLN A 12 -6.18 -0.58 13.66
C GLN A 12 -6.01 -1.37 12.36
N GLN A 13 -6.54 -2.59 12.27
CA GLN A 13 -6.50 -3.38 11.03
C GLN A 13 -7.35 -2.75 9.91
N ILE A 14 -8.53 -2.23 10.23
CA ILE A 14 -9.38 -1.52 9.26
C ILE A 14 -8.65 -0.27 8.75
N TRP A 15 -8.10 0.55 9.65
CA TRP A 15 -7.34 1.73 9.28
C TRP A 15 -6.10 1.38 8.48
N ALA A 16 -5.36 0.33 8.86
CA ALA A 16 -4.22 -0.16 8.10
C ALA A 16 -4.63 -0.58 6.67
N HIS A 17 -5.75 -1.30 6.53
CA HIS A 17 -6.26 -1.71 5.22
C HIS A 17 -6.67 -0.50 4.35
N LEU A 18 -7.40 0.45 4.95
CA LEU A 18 -7.82 1.68 4.27
C LEU A 18 -6.62 2.53 3.84
N LEU A 19 -5.62 2.68 4.71
CA LEU A 19 -4.41 3.45 4.44
C LEU A 19 -3.60 2.84 3.29
N VAL A 20 -3.42 1.51 3.29
CA VAL A 20 -2.73 0.79 2.21
C VAL A 20 -3.49 0.94 0.89
N HIS A 21 -4.81 0.76 0.91
CA HIS A 21 -5.64 0.92 -0.28
C HIS A 21 -5.58 2.36 -0.84
N HIS A 22 -5.68 3.36 0.02
CA HIS A 22 -5.59 4.77 -0.38
C HIS A 22 -4.23 5.11 -0.98
N SER A 23 -3.14 4.71 -0.33
CA SER A 23 -1.76 4.97 -0.81
C SER A 23 -1.51 4.32 -2.16
N LEU A 24 -1.99 3.09 -2.37
CA LEU A 24 -1.89 2.41 -3.65
C LEU A 24 -2.70 3.11 -4.74
N ARG A 25 -3.94 3.54 -4.43
CA ARG A 25 -4.75 4.27 -5.40
C ARG A 25 -4.09 5.60 -5.79
N GLU A 26 -3.53 6.31 -4.82
CA GLU A 26 -2.79 7.54 -5.08
C GLU A 26 -1.55 7.29 -5.95
N LEU A 27 -0.78 6.24 -5.64
CA LEU A 27 0.38 5.84 -6.45
C LEU A 27 0.00 5.49 -7.88
N MET A 28 -1.12 4.79 -8.08
CA MET A 28 -1.65 4.48 -9.41
C MET A 28 -2.01 5.76 -10.17
N VAL A 29 -2.77 6.67 -9.56
CA VAL A 29 -3.16 7.96 -10.19
C VAL A 29 -1.94 8.78 -10.57
N ARG A 30 -0.96 8.91 -9.66
CA ARG A 30 0.30 9.63 -9.92
C ARG A 30 1.08 8.97 -11.08
N THR A 31 1.18 7.65 -11.10
CA THR A 31 1.87 6.91 -12.17
C THR A 31 1.16 7.08 -13.52
N ALA A 32 -0.17 7.02 -13.54
CA ALA A 32 -0.98 7.28 -14.72
C ALA A 32 -0.75 8.69 -15.26
N ALA A 33 -0.80 9.70 -14.38
CA ALA A 33 -0.53 11.09 -14.74
C ALA A 33 0.88 11.27 -15.34
N THR A 34 1.91 10.62 -14.77
CA THR A 34 3.28 10.70 -15.32
C THR A 34 3.45 10.08 -16.69
N ARG A 35 2.57 9.15 -17.08
CA ARG A 35 2.64 8.42 -18.36
C ARG A 35 1.55 8.84 -19.35
N GLY A 36 0.67 9.77 -18.97
CA GLY A 36 -0.50 10.13 -19.78
C GLY A 36 -1.46 8.95 -20.01
N LEU A 37 -1.53 8.00 -19.08
CA LEU A 37 -2.37 6.81 -19.16
C LEU A 37 -3.58 6.93 -18.24
N ASP A 38 -4.66 6.22 -18.58
CA ASP A 38 -5.79 6.07 -17.66
C ASP A 38 -5.37 5.24 -16.43
N ALA A 39 -5.66 5.74 -15.22
CA ALA A 39 -5.35 5.04 -13.97
C ALA A 39 -6.00 3.66 -13.86
N ASP A 40 -7.15 3.46 -14.51
CA ASP A 40 -7.86 2.17 -14.54
C ASP A 40 -7.17 1.12 -15.40
N ARG A 41 -6.20 1.51 -16.25
CA ARG A 41 -5.34 0.57 -16.99
C ARG A 41 -4.18 0.04 -16.15
N ILE A 42 -3.95 0.62 -14.97
CA ILE A 42 -2.91 0.16 -14.04
C ILE A 42 -3.51 -0.92 -13.13
N SER A 43 -2.88 -2.09 -13.08
CA SER A 43 -3.36 -3.16 -12.19
C SER A 43 -3.05 -2.85 -10.73
N PHE A 44 -4.07 -2.89 -9.87
CA PHE A 44 -3.93 -2.71 -8.43
C PHE A 44 -3.00 -3.76 -7.81
N THR A 45 -3.15 -5.03 -8.20
CA THR A 45 -2.36 -6.14 -7.64
C THR A 45 -0.90 -6.07 -8.04
N GLU A 46 -0.61 -5.61 -9.26
CA GLU A 46 0.77 -5.39 -9.71
C GLU A 46 1.40 -4.18 -9.00
N THR A 47 0.63 -3.12 -8.77
CA THR A 47 1.06 -1.96 -7.98
C THR A 47 1.37 -2.37 -6.53
N LEU A 48 0.52 -3.19 -5.91
CA LEU A 48 0.75 -3.75 -4.57
C LEU A 48 2.02 -4.61 -4.54
N ARG A 49 2.21 -5.49 -5.53
CA ARG A 49 3.41 -6.33 -5.63
C ARG A 49 4.68 -5.49 -5.81
N SER A 50 4.62 -4.42 -6.60
CA SER A 50 5.71 -3.47 -6.79
C SER A 50 6.03 -2.70 -5.52
N ALA A 51 5.02 -2.09 -4.87
CA ALA A 51 5.19 -1.37 -3.61
C ALA A 51 5.76 -2.27 -2.50
N ARG A 52 5.27 -3.52 -2.39
CA ARG A 52 5.83 -4.51 -1.45
C ARG A 52 7.30 -4.80 -1.74
N ARG A 53 7.68 -4.96 -3.01
CA ARG A 53 9.09 -5.11 -3.41
C ARG A 53 9.91 -3.88 -3.02
N SER A 54 9.42 -2.67 -3.22
CA SER A 54 10.12 -1.44 -2.81
C SER A 54 10.37 -1.37 -1.30
N VAL A 55 9.42 -1.80 -0.47
CA VAL A 55 9.58 -1.88 0.99
C VAL A 55 10.58 -2.97 1.38
N THR A 56 10.60 -4.12 0.69
CA THR A 56 11.59 -5.17 0.95
C THR A 56 12.99 -4.82 0.45
N LEU A 57 13.09 -4.09 -0.67
CA LEU A 57 14.35 -3.60 -1.27
C LEU A 57 14.90 -2.35 -0.57
N THR A 58 14.06 -1.65 0.19
CA THR A 58 14.48 -0.65 1.17
C THR A 58 14.53 -1.38 2.52
N PRO A 59 15.57 -2.18 2.82
CA PRO A 59 15.78 -2.60 4.20
C PRO A 59 15.92 -1.29 4.95
N GLY A 60 14.94 -1.01 5.82
CA GLY A 60 15.01 0.15 6.68
C GLY A 60 16.38 0.11 7.33
N SER A 61 17.24 1.07 6.99
CA SER A 61 18.42 1.37 7.77
C SER A 61 17.89 1.98 9.08
N PHE A 62 17.24 1.16 9.89
CA PHE A 62 17.11 1.38 11.31
C PHE A 62 18.52 1.12 11.84
N SER A 63 19.34 2.15 11.76
CA SER A 63 20.52 2.26 12.61
C SER A 63 20.04 2.35 14.07
N PRO A 64 20.68 1.62 14.99
CA PRO A 64 20.27 1.51 16.40
C PRO A 64 20.37 2.84 17.15
#